data_AF-A0A928TLY7-F1
#
_entry.id   AF-A0A928TLY7-F1
#
_cell.length_a   1.000
_cell.length_b   1.000
_cell.length_c   1.000
_cell.angle_alpha   90.00
_cell.angle_beta   90.00
_cell.angle_gamma   90.00
#
_symmetry.space_group_name_H-M   'P 1'
#
loop_
_entity.id
_entity.type
_entity.pdbx_description
1 polymer ?
#
loop_
_entity_poly.entity_id
_entity_poly.type
_entity_poly.pdbx_seq_one_letter_code
_entity_poly.pdbx_strand_id
1 'polypeptide(L)'
;MRQLSIWLILLAPLLAVAADMNYGRFTGSVKTEWLRGSATERRMRLLEDFAYVDPKGKTWLAPKGSVTDGASIPRGLWTIVGAPFEGQYREAAVIHDVYCETKTERHQDVHRIFYYASRAAGVSEFYAKVLYGGVVAGGPKWSKGSSNCFVGCHAAITVPSQVETVPKFTEDDAKRLASWIEAENPSLEEIDAFVALNFRPNKAAHP
;
A
#
# COMPACT_ATOMS: atom_id res chain seq x y z
N MET A 1 7.21 23.69 -71.40
CA MET A 1 7.98 23.01 -70.33
C MET A 1 7.68 23.65 -68.99
N ARG A 2 6.78 23.07 -68.18
CA ARG A 2 6.65 23.35 -66.74
C ARG A 2 6.16 22.07 -66.07
N GLN A 3 7.07 21.39 -65.38
CA GLN A 3 6.82 20.20 -64.57
C GLN A 3 6.11 20.63 -63.28
N LEU A 4 4.92 20.10 -62.99
CA LEU A 4 4.26 20.23 -61.68
C LEU A 4 4.65 19.03 -60.83
N SER A 5 5.50 19.24 -59.83
CA SER A 5 5.85 18.22 -58.83
C SER A 5 4.77 18.19 -57.74
N ILE A 6 3.98 17.11 -57.72
CA ILE A 6 3.03 16.82 -56.64
C ILE A 6 3.80 16.20 -55.49
N TRP A 7 3.85 16.89 -54.35
CA TRP A 7 4.39 16.35 -53.11
C TRP A 7 3.31 15.51 -52.41
N LEU A 8 3.43 14.18 -52.46
CA LEU A 8 2.66 13.29 -51.59
C LEU A 8 3.24 13.36 -50.18
N ILE A 9 2.53 14.04 -49.27
CA ILE A 9 2.78 13.94 -47.84
C ILE A 9 2.15 12.62 -47.37
N LEU A 10 2.98 11.60 -47.18
CA LEU A 10 2.59 10.35 -46.53
C LEU A 10 2.38 10.61 -45.03
N LEU A 11 1.12 10.79 -44.63
CA LEU A 11 0.72 10.84 -43.24
C LEU A 11 0.71 9.41 -42.68
N ALA A 12 1.81 8.99 -42.06
CA ALA A 12 1.87 7.70 -41.35
C ALA A 12 1.02 7.78 -40.07
N PRO A 13 0.09 6.84 -39.81
CA PRO A 13 -0.66 6.82 -38.57
C PRO A 13 0.27 6.41 -37.43
N LEU A 14 0.39 7.27 -36.42
CA LEU A 14 1.06 6.96 -35.15
C LEU A 14 0.19 5.97 -34.38
N LEU A 15 0.43 4.67 -34.53
CA LEU A 15 -0.16 3.64 -33.68
C LEU A 15 0.45 3.80 -32.28
N ALA A 16 -0.25 4.51 -31.39
CA ALA A 16 0.05 4.51 -29.98
C ALA A 16 -0.20 3.10 -29.43
N VAL A 17 0.88 2.38 -29.13
CA VAL A 17 0.80 1.11 -28.42
C VAL A 17 0.46 1.46 -26.96
N ALA A 18 -0.80 1.36 -26.59
CA ALA A 18 -1.17 1.43 -25.18
C ALA A 18 -0.56 0.20 -24.50
N ALA A 19 0.49 0.40 -23.69
CA ALA A 19 1.00 -0.65 -22.83
C ALA A 19 -0.12 -1.04 -21.87
N ASP A 20 -0.56 -2.29 -21.92
CA ASP A 20 -1.51 -2.82 -20.94
C ASP A 20 -0.80 -2.82 -19.57
N MET A 21 -1.20 -1.90 -18.70
CA MET A 21 -0.62 -1.76 -17.38
C MET A 21 -1.05 -2.97 -16.54
N ASN A 22 -0.15 -3.96 -16.44
CA ASN A 22 -0.40 -5.15 -15.64
C ASN A 22 -0.32 -4.82 -14.15
N TYR A 23 -1.47 -4.79 -13.47
CA TYR A 23 -1.58 -4.62 -12.02
C TYR A 23 -1.73 -5.93 -11.26
N GLY A 24 -1.57 -7.08 -11.91
CA GLY A 24 -1.81 -8.38 -11.29
C GLY A 24 -3.29 -8.75 -11.24
N ARG A 25 -3.63 -9.81 -10.50
CA ARG A 25 -5.01 -10.32 -10.40
C ARG A 25 -5.28 -10.99 -9.06
N PHE A 26 -6.53 -10.97 -8.62
CA PHE A 26 -6.98 -11.78 -7.50
C PHE A 26 -7.31 -13.20 -7.93
N THR A 27 -7.21 -14.14 -6.99
CA THR A 27 -7.61 -15.54 -7.13
C THR A 27 -8.51 -15.90 -5.96
N GLY A 28 -9.72 -16.37 -6.27
CA GLY A 28 -10.78 -16.59 -5.29
C GLY A 28 -11.62 -15.33 -5.06
N SER A 29 -12.45 -15.37 -4.02
CA SER A 29 -13.31 -14.26 -3.60
C SER A 29 -13.25 -14.13 -2.08
N VAL A 30 -13.24 -12.91 -1.56
CA VAL A 30 -13.27 -12.69 -0.11
C VAL A 30 -14.61 -13.17 0.47
N LYS A 31 -14.55 -14.25 1.26
CA LYS A 31 -15.69 -14.76 2.04
C LYS A 31 -15.34 -14.69 3.51
N THR A 32 -16.16 -14.00 4.29
CA THR A 32 -15.86 -13.68 5.69
C THR A 32 -17.03 -13.93 6.64
N GLU A 33 -16.70 -14.16 7.91
CA GLU A 33 -17.63 -14.08 9.03
C GLU A 33 -17.18 -13.03 10.05
N TRP A 34 -18.12 -12.33 10.67
CA TRP A 34 -17.83 -11.37 11.74
C TRP A 34 -17.43 -12.08 13.03
N LEU A 35 -16.33 -11.63 13.65
CA LEU A 35 -15.97 -12.04 15.00
C LEU A 35 -16.85 -11.32 16.02
N ARG A 36 -17.40 -12.04 17.01
CA ARG A 36 -18.25 -11.47 18.07
C ARG A 36 -17.44 -11.21 19.35
N GLY A 37 -17.61 -10.04 19.97
CA GLY A 37 -16.98 -9.64 21.24
C GLY A 37 -16.54 -8.17 21.30
N SER A 38 -16.45 -7.58 22.49
CA SER A 38 -16.29 -6.13 22.73
C SER A 38 -14.96 -5.50 22.26
N ALA A 39 -13.98 -6.30 21.84
CA ALA A 39 -12.72 -5.83 21.26
C ALA A 39 -12.59 -6.14 19.75
N THR A 40 -13.69 -6.52 19.08
CA THR A 40 -13.66 -7.15 17.74
C THR A 40 -14.65 -6.61 16.73
N GLU A 41 -15.32 -5.48 17.01
CA GLU A 41 -16.49 -5.04 16.22
C GLU A 41 -16.25 -4.81 14.72
N ARG A 42 -14.98 -4.70 14.28
CA ARG A 42 -14.60 -4.60 12.87
C ARG A 42 -13.85 -5.80 12.30
N ARG A 43 -13.55 -6.81 13.13
CA ARG A 43 -12.72 -7.94 12.72
C ARG A 43 -13.58 -9.03 12.07
N MET A 44 -13.13 -9.47 10.91
CA MET A 44 -13.69 -10.57 10.16
C MET A 44 -12.67 -11.69 10.03
N ARG A 45 -13.15 -12.94 9.96
CA ARG A 45 -12.33 -14.12 9.66
C ARG A 45 -12.62 -14.61 8.24
N LEU A 46 -11.56 -14.92 7.47
CA LEU A 46 -11.69 -15.56 6.16
C LEU A 46 -12.20 -17.01 6.28
N LEU A 47 -13.19 -17.34 5.45
CA LEU A 47 -13.80 -18.68 5.38
C LEU A 47 -13.11 -19.60 4.36
N GLU A 48 -12.40 -19.02 3.40
CA GLU A 48 -11.67 -19.70 2.31
C GLU A 48 -10.34 -18.98 2.07
N ASP A 49 -9.41 -19.66 1.38
CA ASP A 49 -8.18 -19.05 0.92
C ASP A 49 -8.49 -17.96 -0.12
N PHE A 50 -7.78 -16.85 -0.01
CA PHE A 50 -7.84 -15.74 -0.95
C PHE A 50 -6.42 -15.31 -1.32
N ALA A 51 -6.17 -15.00 -2.59
CA ALA A 51 -4.83 -14.63 -3.01
C ALA A 51 -4.80 -13.51 -4.04
N TYR A 52 -3.65 -12.84 -4.10
CA TYR A 52 -3.33 -11.85 -5.12
C TYR A 52 -2.01 -12.24 -5.80
N VAL A 53 -2.01 -12.29 -7.13
CA VAL A 53 -0.80 -12.52 -7.92
C VAL A 53 -0.33 -11.18 -8.44
N ASP A 54 0.84 -10.74 -8.00
CA ASP A 54 1.39 -9.44 -8.36
C ASP A 54 1.92 -9.42 -9.82
N PRO A 55 2.26 -8.23 -10.37
CA PRO A 55 2.75 -8.13 -11.75
C PRO A 55 4.05 -8.91 -12.03
N LYS A 56 4.80 -9.27 -10.98
CA LYS A 56 6.03 -10.08 -11.07
C LYS A 56 5.74 -11.58 -10.97
N GLY A 57 4.47 -11.97 -10.83
CA GLY A 57 4.03 -13.37 -10.71
C GLY A 57 4.13 -13.94 -9.30
N LYS A 58 4.49 -13.16 -8.28
CA LYS A 58 4.51 -13.63 -6.89
C LYS A 58 3.08 -13.71 -6.37
N THR A 59 2.76 -14.83 -5.71
CA THR A 59 1.47 -15.02 -5.04
C THR A 59 1.54 -14.55 -3.60
N TRP A 60 0.62 -13.67 -3.24
CA TRP A 60 0.38 -13.16 -1.90
C TRP A 60 -0.87 -13.86 -1.36
N LEU A 61 -0.69 -14.80 -0.43
CA LEU A 61 -1.75 -15.67 0.07
C LEU A 61 -2.28 -15.14 1.41
N ALA A 62 -3.61 -14.97 1.47
CA ALA A 62 -4.37 -14.83 2.69
C ALA A 62 -5.09 -16.16 2.97
N PRO A 63 -4.54 -17.02 3.86
CA PRO A 63 -5.10 -18.33 4.10
C PRO A 63 -6.45 -18.24 4.83
N LYS A 64 -7.28 -19.27 4.65
CA LYS A 64 -8.49 -19.51 5.45
C LYS A 64 -8.17 -19.38 6.93
N GLY A 65 -9.05 -18.70 7.66
CA GLY A 65 -8.90 -18.46 9.10
C GLY A 65 -8.11 -17.21 9.45
N SER A 66 -7.44 -16.56 8.49
CA SER A 66 -6.87 -15.23 8.68
C SER A 66 -7.91 -14.21 9.12
N VAL A 67 -7.48 -13.25 9.94
CA VAL A 67 -8.31 -12.16 10.46
C VAL A 67 -7.93 -10.86 9.76
N THR A 68 -8.95 -10.10 9.33
CA THR A 68 -8.82 -8.79 8.68
C THR A 68 -9.76 -7.80 9.37
N ASP A 69 -9.41 -6.52 9.38
CA ASP A 69 -10.23 -5.44 9.91
C ASP A 69 -10.63 -4.39 8.85
N GLY A 70 -10.37 -4.69 7.57
CA GLY A 70 -10.84 -3.90 6.44
C GLY A 70 -9.87 -2.83 5.96
N ALA A 71 -8.57 -3.04 6.26
CA ALA A 71 -7.39 -2.23 5.98
C ALA A 71 -6.90 -1.43 7.19
N SER A 72 -5.60 -1.57 7.46
CA SER A 72 -4.80 -0.67 8.29
C SER A 72 -4.59 0.73 7.64
N ILE A 73 -5.65 1.33 7.08
CA ILE A 73 -5.64 2.68 6.53
C ILE A 73 -5.78 3.69 7.68
N PRO A 74 -4.85 4.66 7.80
CA PRO A 74 -5.00 5.75 8.76
C PRO A 74 -6.36 6.45 8.67
N ARG A 75 -6.99 6.68 9.82
CA ARG A 75 -8.34 7.30 9.91
C ARG A 75 -8.46 8.62 9.15
N GLY A 76 -7.38 9.41 9.06
CA GLY A 76 -7.36 10.67 8.31
C GLY A 76 -7.70 10.51 6.82
N LEU A 77 -7.57 9.31 6.24
CA LEU A 77 -7.88 9.06 4.83
C LEU A 77 -9.34 8.71 4.58
N TRP A 78 -10.11 8.36 5.62
CA TRP A 78 -11.47 7.84 5.44
C TRP A 78 -12.42 8.87 4.79
N THR A 79 -12.17 10.16 4.97
CA THR A 79 -12.93 11.23 4.32
C THR A 79 -12.63 11.36 2.82
N ILE A 80 -11.51 10.82 2.35
CA ILE A 80 -11.06 10.92 0.95
C ILE A 80 -11.38 9.64 0.18
N VAL A 81 -11.10 8.48 0.77
CA VAL A 81 -11.15 7.17 0.09
C VAL A 81 -12.28 6.26 0.59
N GLY A 82 -13.07 6.71 1.56
CA GLY A 82 -14.09 5.92 2.24
C GLY A 82 -13.56 5.15 3.46
N ALA A 83 -14.46 4.78 4.37
CA ALA A 83 -14.10 4.03 5.58
C ALA A 83 -13.77 2.55 5.25
N PRO A 84 -13.16 1.80 6.19
CA PRO A 84 -12.89 0.38 6.02
C PRO A 84 -14.13 -0.37 5.56
N PHE A 85 -13.96 -1.26 4.59
CA PHE A 85 -15.04 -1.98 3.91
C PHE A 85 -15.99 -1.17 3.01
N GLU A 86 -15.81 0.14 2.82
CA GLU A 86 -16.71 0.96 2.00
C GLU A 86 -16.19 1.25 0.58
N GLY A 87 -15.02 0.73 0.20
CA GLY A 87 -14.39 1.00 -1.09
C GLY A 87 -14.10 -0.23 -1.96
N GLN A 88 -13.67 0.02 -3.19
CA GLN A 88 -13.19 -1.01 -4.12
C GLN A 88 -11.90 -1.70 -3.63
N TYR A 89 -11.17 -1.10 -2.68
CA TYR A 89 -9.90 -1.63 -2.17
C TYR A 89 -10.03 -2.78 -1.15
N ARG A 90 -11.24 -3.25 -0.84
CA ARG A 90 -11.49 -4.31 0.17
C ARG A 90 -10.64 -5.56 -0.04
N GLU A 91 -10.49 -6.00 -1.28
CA GLU A 91 -9.70 -7.17 -1.62
C GLU A 91 -8.21 -6.94 -1.36
N ALA A 92 -7.69 -5.76 -1.72
CA ALA A 92 -6.33 -5.35 -1.43
C ALA A 92 -6.07 -5.25 0.09
N ALA A 93 -7.08 -4.79 0.84
CA ALA A 93 -7.03 -4.66 2.30
C ALA A 93 -6.78 -5.99 3.00
N VAL A 94 -7.49 -7.06 2.58
CA VAL A 94 -7.33 -8.39 3.15
C VAL A 94 -5.88 -8.87 3.02
N ILE A 95 -5.28 -8.71 1.84
CA ILE A 95 -3.89 -9.09 1.61
C ILE A 95 -2.96 -8.24 2.49
N HIS A 96 -3.16 -6.93 2.53
CA HIS A 96 -2.33 -6.02 3.33
C HIS A 96 -2.38 -6.37 4.83
N ASP A 97 -3.58 -6.53 5.40
CA ASP A 97 -3.78 -6.86 6.82
C ASP A 97 -3.07 -8.16 7.20
N VAL A 98 -3.23 -9.22 6.40
CA VAL A 98 -2.59 -10.52 6.66
C VAL A 98 -1.07 -10.40 6.67
N TYR A 99 -0.49 -9.65 5.75
CA TYR A 99 0.97 -9.49 5.69
C TYR A 99 1.50 -8.49 6.72
N CYS A 100 0.71 -7.51 7.16
CA CYS A 100 1.03 -6.65 8.29
C CYS A 100 1.00 -7.39 9.64
N GLU A 101 0.10 -8.36 9.80
CA GLU A 101 0.03 -9.23 10.99
C GLU A 101 1.17 -10.25 11.00
N THR A 102 1.33 -11.00 9.90
CA THR A 102 2.30 -12.10 9.82
C THR A 102 3.75 -11.65 9.65
N LYS A 103 3.98 -10.46 9.07
CA LYS A 103 5.30 -9.83 8.88
C LYS A 103 6.33 -10.71 8.18
N THR A 104 5.86 -11.62 7.33
CA THR A 104 6.69 -12.57 6.56
C THR A 104 7.49 -11.87 5.45
N GLU A 105 7.03 -10.70 5.03
CA GLU A 105 7.64 -9.87 3.98
C GLU A 105 8.13 -8.53 4.55
N ARG A 106 8.92 -7.77 3.80
CA ARG A 106 9.33 -6.42 4.25
C ARG A 106 8.12 -5.49 4.19
N HIS A 107 7.98 -4.61 5.18
CA HIS A 107 6.86 -3.68 5.23
C HIS A 107 6.76 -2.80 3.98
N GLN A 108 7.89 -2.39 3.39
CA GLN A 108 7.91 -1.63 2.13
C GLN A 108 7.28 -2.41 0.98
N ASP A 109 7.58 -3.71 0.88
CA ASP A 109 7.01 -4.57 -0.16
C ASP A 109 5.50 -4.76 0.07
N VAL A 110 5.09 -4.98 1.33
CA VAL A 110 3.67 -5.11 1.71
C VAL A 110 2.87 -3.85 1.39
N HIS A 111 3.40 -2.67 1.73
CA HIS A 111 2.74 -1.41 1.41
C HIS A 111 2.71 -1.16 -0.10
N ARG A 112 3.77 -1.53 -0.82
CA ARG A 112 3.85 -1.37 -2.27
C ARG A 112 2.87 -2.26 -3.01
N ILE A 113 2.70 -3.52 -2.59
CA ILE A 113 1.70 -4.38 -3.24
C ILE A 113 0.27 -3.93 -2.98
N PHE A 114 0.02 -3.15 -1.91
CA PHE A 114 -1.30 -2.60 -1.65
C PHE A 114 -1.73 -1.63 -2.74
N TYR A 115 -0.80 -0.85 -3.31
CA TYR A 115 -1.06 -0.03 -4.50
C TYR A 115 -1.51 -0.89 -5.69
N TYR A 116 -0.70 -1.90 -6.06
CA TYR A 116 -0.97 -2.73 -7.23
C TYR A 116 -2.26 -3.53 -7.06
N ALA A 117 -2.49 -4.12 -5.89
CA ALA A 117 -3.72 -4.83 -5.57
C ALA A 117 -4.94 -3.89 -5.61
N SER A 118 -4.80 -2.63 -5.14
CA SER A 118 -5.89 -1.64 -5.24
C SER A 118 -6.22 -1.32 -6.70
N ARG A 119 -5.20 -1.16 -7.56
CA ARG A 119 -5.39 -0.95 -9.01
C ARG A 119 -6.06 -2.15 -9.67
N ALA A 120 -5.64 -3.37 -9.31
CA ALA A 120 -6.29 -4.60 -9.78
C ALA A 120 -7.75 -4.72 -9.33
N ALA A 121 -8.10 -4.16 -8.16
CA ALA A 121 -9.47 -4.11 -7.65
C ALA A 121 -10.33 -3.00 -8.30
N GLY A 122 -9.78 -2.23 -9.25
CA GLY A 122 -10.48 -1.18 -9.98
C GLY A 122 -10.37 0.23 -9.38
N VAL A 123 -9.67 0.39 -8.24
CA VAL A 123 -9.46 1.70 -7.62
C VAL A 123 -8.71 2.61 -8.59
N SER A 124 -9.18 3.85 -8.82
CA SER A 124 -8.52 4.80 -9.72
C SER A 124 -7.07 5.07 -9.29
N GLU A 125 -6.21 5.45 -10.23
CA GLU A 125 -4.78 5.66 -9.95
C GLU A 125 -4.56 6.69 -8.84
N PHE A 126 -5.28 7.81 -8.90
CA PHE A 126 -5.25 8.84 -7.88
C PHE A 126 -5.54 8.28 -6.48
N TYR A 127 -6.67 7.59 -6.30
CA TYR A 127 -7.04 7.04 -5.00
C TYR A 127 -6.08 5.94 -4.54
N ALA A 128 -5.57 5.11 -5.46
CA ALA A 128 -4.58 4.10 -5.13
C ALA A 128 -3.24 4.71 -4.66
N LYS A 129 -2.80 5.82 -5.27
CA LYS A 129 -1.60 6.57 -4.83
C LYS A 129 -1.81 7.20 -3.45
N VAL A 130 -2.99 7.76 -3.20
CA VAL A 130 -3.36 8.32 -1.87
C VAL A 130 -3.36 7.24 -0.80
N LEU A 131 -3.98 6.09 -1.08
CA LEU A 131 -3.97 4.91 -0.22
C LEU A 131 -2.54 4.44 0.08
N TYR A 132 -1.71 4.34 -0.97
CA TYR A 132 -0.30 3.94 -0.87
C TYR A 132 0.50 4.88 0.02
N GLY A 133 0.52 6.18 -0.27
CA GLY A 133 1.26 7.16 0.54
C GLY A 133 0.78 7.17 1.99
N GLY A 134 -0.52 6.98 2.21
CA GLY A 134 -1.13 6.81 3.52
C GLY A 134 -0.55 5.64 4.32
N VAL A 135 -0.51 4.43 3.74
CA VAL A 135 0.03 3.25 4.44
C VAL A 135 1.56 3.31 4.59
N VAL A 136 2.29 3.95 3.68
CA VAL A 136 3.74 4.18 3.85
C VAL A 136 4.00 5.15 5.02
N ALA A 137 3.20 6.21 5.13
CA ALA A 137 3.34 7.21 6.19
C ALA A 137 2.90 6.67 7.55
N GLY A 138 1.65 6.19 7.64
CA GLY A 138 0.99 5.85 8.91
C GLY A 138 0.81 4.36 9.19
N GLY A 139 1.15 3.47 8.25
CA GLY A 139 1.03 2.02 8.44
C GLY A 139 2.13 1.42 9.32
N PRO A 140 1.93 0.17 9.81
CA PRO A 140 2.91 -0.53 10.64
C PRO A 140 4.23 -0.75 9.91
N LYS A 141 5.35 -0.55 10.61
CA LYS A 141 6.71 -0.76 10.07
C LYS A 141 7.44 -1.78 10.94
N TRP A 142 8.27 -2.62 10.32
CA TRP A 142 9.07 -3.63 11.01
C TRP A 142 10.39 -3.89 10.29
N SER A 143 11.45 -4.18 11.05
CA SER A 143 12.74 -4.63 10.52
C SER A 143 12.82 -6.16 10.58
N LYS A 144 13.51 -6.79 9.61
CA LYS A 144 13.92 -8.19 9.76
C LYS A 144 14.98 -8.22 10.86
N GLY A 145 14.69 -8.89 11.98
CA GLY A 145 15.64 -9.02 13.07
C GLY A 145 16.89 -9.77 12.62
N SER A 146 17.99 -9.03 12.42
CA SER A 146 19.33 -9.60 12.48
C SER A 146 20.28 -8.58 13.09
N SER A 147 20.23 -8.46 14.42
CA SER A 147 21.42 -8.17 15.19
C SER A 147 21.82 -9.43 15.93
N ASN A 148 22.45 -10.37 15.22
CA ASN A 148 23.49 -11.19 15.85
C ASN A 148 24.71 -10.29 16.05
N CYS A 149 24.57 -9.29 16.92
CA CYS A 149 25.74 -8.71 17.56
C CYS A 149 26.27 -9.82 18.45
N PHE A 150 27.38 -10.39 17.99
CA PHE A 150 28.15 -11.45 18.62
C PHE A 150 28.20 -11.23 20.14
N VAL A 151 27.74 -12.22 20.90
CA VAL A 151 27.87 -12.30 22.36
C VAL A 151 29.36 -12.26 22.69
N GLY A 152 29.88 -11.07 23.00
CA GLY A 152 31.32 -10.90 23.17
C GLY A 152 31.80 -9.62 23.85
N CYS A 153 30.97 -8.59 24.03
CA CYS A 153 31.39 -7.38 24.75
C CYS A 153 30.21 -6.74 25.52
N HIS A 154 30.25 -6.93 26.84
CA HIS A 154 29.50 -6.26 27.93
C HIS A 154 27.97 -6.37 28.00
N ALA A 155 27.53 -7.05 29.07
CA ALA A 155 26.25 -6.99 29.78
C ALA A 155 24.96 -7.06 28.94
N ALA A 156 24.17 -8.11 29.19
CA ALA A 156 22.81 -8.26 28.69
C ALA A 156 21.93 -7.07 29.10
N ILE A 157 21.89 -6.05 28.25
CA ILE A 157 20.81 -5.08 28.25
C ILE A 157 19.67 -5.75 27.49
N THR A 158 18.71 -6.28 28.24
CA THR A 158 17.36 -6.51 27.72
C THR A 158 16.82 -5.16 27.30
N VAL A 159 17.03 -4.77 26.04
CA VAL A 159 16.35 -3.60 25.47
C VAL A 159 14.87 -3.99 25.41
N PRO A 160 13.99 -3.39 26.24
CA PRO A 160 12.57 -3.60 26.04
C PRO A 160 12.26 -3.04 24.67
N SER A 161 11.64 -3.86 23.81
CA SER A 161 11.09 -3.47 22.51
C SER A 161 10.37 -2.14 22.66
N GLN A 162 11.08 -1.05 22.34
CA GLN A 162 10.58 0.30 22.53
C GLN A 162 9.36 0.41 21.60
N VAL A 163 8.20 0.58 22.21
CA VAL A 163 6.96 0.92 21.51
C VAL A 163 7.19 2.29 20.91
N GLU A 164 7.67 2.34 19.66
CA GLU A 164 7.79 3.57 18.91
C GLU A 164 6.39 4.18 18.77
N THR A 165 6.16 5.31 19.42
CA THR A 165 4.95 6.10 19.23
C THR A 165 5.03 6.77 17.85
N VAL A 166 4.67 6.00 16.82
CA VAL A 166 4.54 6.49 15.45
C VAL A 166 3.61 7.71 15.47
N PRO A 167 4.04 8.89 14.96
CA PRO A 167 3.15 10.03 14.88
C PRO A 167 1.90 9.64 14.09
N LYS A 168 0.74 9.95 14.65
CA LYS A 168 -0.55 9.60 14.02
C LYS A 168 -0.68 10.40 12.74
N PHE A 169 -0.74 9.72 11.59
CA PHE A 169 -1.09 10.33 10.32
C PHE A 169 -2.47 10.99 10.43
N THR A 170 -2.51 12.32 10.34
CA THR A 170 -3.71 13.13 10.61
C THR A 170 -4.58 13.31 9.37
N GLU A 171 -5.76 13.90 9.54
CA GLU A 171 -6.61 14.29 8.40
C GLU A 171 -5.96 15.40 7.55
N ASP A 172 -5.26 16.35 8.16
CA ASP A 172 -4.54 17.40 7.43
C ASP A 172 -3.35 16.84 6.64
N ASP A 173 -2.66 15.84 7.19
CA ASP A 173 -1.63 15.07 6.48
C ASP A 173 -2.21 14.34 5.27
N ALA A 174 -3.39 13.74 5.43
CA ALA A 174 -4.12 13.07 4.36
C ALA A 174 -4.49 14.04 3.23
N LYS A 175 -5.04 15.21 3.58
CA LYS A 175 -5.38 16.28 2.63
C LYS A 175 -4.14 16.81 1.91
N ARG A 176 -3.06 17.09 2.64
CA ARG A 176 -1.79 17.57 2.07
C ARG A 176 -1.23 16.57 1.05
N LEU A 177 -1.23 15.28 1.41
CA LEU A 177 -0.79 14.21 0.52
C LEU A 177 -1.67 14.13 -0.73
N ALA A 178 -3.00 14.12 -0.56
CA ALA A 178 -3.94 14.01 -1.67
C ALA A 178 -3.85 15.18 -2.63
N SER A 179 -3.81 16.42 -2.14
CA SER A 179 -3.67 17.61 -2.99
C SER A 179 -2.35 17.61 -3.77
N TRP A 180 -1.26 17.18 -3.16
CA TRP A 180 0.02 17.06 -3.87
C TRP A 180 -0.01 15.97 -4.95
N ILE A 181 -0.61 14.81 -4.67
CA ILE A 181 -0.76 13.72 -5.65
C ILE A 181 -1.66 14.17 -6.81
N GLU A 182 -2.73 14.91 -6.54
CA GLU A 182 -3.63 15.44 -7.56
C GLU A 182 -2.91 16.43 -8.50
N ALA A 183 -2.10 17.33 -7.92
CA ALA A 183 -1.39 18.35 -8.68
C ALA A 183 -0.26 17.78 -9.54
N GLU A 184 0.55 16.87 -8.99
CA GLU A 184 1.81 16.43 -9.62
C GLU A 184 1.73 15.04 -10.26
N ASN A 185 0.69 14.25 -9.97
CA ASN A 185 0.55 12.85 -10.36
C ASN A 185 1.85 12.01 -10.21
N PRO A 186 2.49 12.03 -9.03
CA PRO A 186 3.84 11.51 -8.82
C PRO A 186 3.93 9.99 -9.02
N SER A 187 5.14 9.50 -9.30
CA SER A 187 5.49 8.08 -9.23
C SER A 187 5.45 7.53 -7.79
N LEU A 188 5.46 6.20 -7.64
CA LEU A 188 5.48 5.58 -6.31
C LEU A 188 6.78 5.89 -5.55
N GLU A 189 7.89 6.02 -6.28
CA GLU A 189 9.21 6.38 -5.76
C GLU A 189 9.22 7.82 -5.24
N GLU A 190 8.57 8.74 -5.95
CA GLU A 190 8.39 10.12 -5.49
C GLU A 190 7.47 10.20 -4.28
N ILE A 191 6.42 9.37 -4.21
CA ILE A 191 5.58 9.26 -3.00
C ILE A 191 6.40 8.77 -1.81
N ASP A 192 7.26 7.75 -2.00
CA ASP A 192 8.16 7.26 -0.95
C ASP A 192 9.08 8.38 -0.44
N ALA A 193 9.68 9.14 -1.36
CA ALA A 193 10.56 10.27 -1.04
C ALA A 193 9.80 11.39 -0.32
N PHE A 194 8.63 11.77 -0.82
CA PHE A 194 7.75 12.76 -0.19
C PHE A 194 7.41 12.34 1.23
N VAL A 195 7.00 11.09 1.43
CA VAL A 195 6.62 10.60 2.75
C VAL A 195 7.81 10.58 3.71
N ALA A 196 8.98 10.12 3.24
CA ALA A 196 10.20 10.07 4.03
C ALA A 196 10.72 11.45 4.45
N LEU A 197 10.40 12.51 3.69
CA LEU A 197 10.75 13.89 4.02
C LEU A 197 9.74 14.54 4.96
N ASN A 198 8.45 14.28 4.77
CA ASN A 198 7.37 15.06 5.39
C ASN A 198 6.68 14.40 6.60
N PHE A 199 6.82 13.09 6.82
CA PHE A 199 6.12 12.37 7.90
C PHE A 199 7.05 11.54 8.80
N ARG A 200 8.28 12.01 9.04
CA ARG A 200 9.24 11.31 9.91
C ARG A 200 8.68 11.19 11.34
N PRO A 201 8.83 10.03 12.02
CA PRO A 201 8.70 10.00 13.46
C PRO A 201 9.67 11.02 14.06
N ASN A 202 9.17 11.87 14.96
CA ASN A 202 10.01 12.81 15.69
C ASN A 202 11.22 12.03 16.21
N LYS A 203 12.44 12.41 15.81
CA LYS A 203 13.62 12.03 16.58
C LYS A 203 13.31 12.49 18.00
N ALA A 204 13.29 11.58 18.96
CA ALA A 204 13.23 11.96 20.37
C ALA A 204 14.26 13.07 20.57
N ALA A 205 13.79 14.26 20.94
CA ALA A 205 14.66 15.30 21.45
C ALA A 205 15.26 14.72 22.72
N HIS A 206 16.49 14.23 22.63
CA HIS A 206 17.27 13.90 23.82
C HIS A 206 17.64 15.23 24.50
N PRO A 207 17.27 15.46 25.77
CA PRO A 207 17.89 16.52 26.56
C PRO A 207 19.38 16.25 26.77
#